data_AF-A0A972AFS3-F1
#
_entry.id   AF-A0A972AFS3-F1
#
_cell.length_a   1.000
_cell.length_b   1.000
_cell.length_c   1.000
_cell.angle_alpha   90.00
_cell.angle_beta   90.00
_cell.angle_gamma   90.00
#
_symmetry.space_group_name_H-M   'P 1'
#
loop_
_entity.id
_entity.type
_entity.pdbx_description
1 polymer ?
#
loop_
_entity_poly.entity_id
_entity_poly.type
_entity_poly.pdbx_seq_one_letter_code
_entity_poly.pdbx_strand_id
1 'polypeptide(L)'
;MAQYKTVSGPITTVIKTVKEFEDAIAMQADVINRECVGGWEFYAIYPFTVTKQAKGIMNKLKTSIGFDMEDGTYSATMLVFKKD
;
A
#
# COMPACT_ATOMS: atom_id res chain seq x y z
N MET A 1 -4.04 -26.59 10.54
CA MET A 1 -4.74 -26.10 9.33
C MET A 1 -4.24 -24.69 9.15
N ALA A 2 -3.52 -24.43 8.05
CA ALA A 2 -2.81 -23.17 7.88
C ALA A 2 -3.79 -21.98 7.93
N GLN A 3 -3.48 -21.00 8.76
CA GLN A 3 -4.16 -19.72 8.86
C GLN A 3 -3.49 -18.73 7.91
N TYR A 4 -4.30 -17.90 7.25
CA TYR A 4 -3.82 -16.88 6.34
C TYR A 4 -4.33 -15.51 6.77
N LYS A 5 -3.48 -14.49 6.67
CA LYS A 5 -3.88 -13.09 6.80
C LYS A 5 -3.31 -12.26 5.65
N THR A 6 -4.05 -11.22 5.28
CA THR A 6 -3.66 -10.25 4.25
C THR A 6 -3.50 -8.88 4.88
N VAL A 7 -2.40 -8.20 4.59
CA VAL A 7 -2.10 -6.85 5.07
C VAL A 7 -1.82 -5.96 3.87
N SER A 8 -2.31 -4.72 3.91
CA SER A 8 -1.97 -3.72 2.89
C SER A 8 -0.48 -3.36 3.01
N GLY A 9 0.26 -3.52 1.91
CA GLY A 9 1.59 -2.97 1.77
C GLY A 9 1.55 -1.44 1.61
N PRO A 10 2.70 -0.77 1.77
CA PRO A 10 2.80 0.67 1.57
C PRO A 10 2.41 1.07 0.14
N ILE A 11 1.66 2.17 0.01
CA ILE A 11 1.33 2.77 -1.28
C ILE A 11 2.56 3.56 -1.75
N THR A 12 3.20 3.11 -2.82
CA THR A 12 4.36 3.81 -3.40
C THR A 12 3.89 4.78 -4.48
N THR A 13 3.98 6.07 -4.20
CA THR A 13 3.69 7.15 -5.17
C THR A 13 4.96 7.46 -5.95
N VAL A 14 5.17 6.76 -7.07
CA VAL A 14 6.17 7.06 -8.12
C VAL A 14 7.61 7.17 -7.63
N ILE A 15 8.39 6.10 -7.79
CA ILE A 15 9.83 6.09 -7.53
C ILE A 15 10.55 6.81 -8.68
N LYS A 16 11.23 7.93 -8.40
CA LYS A 16 11.97 8.74 -9.39
C LYS A 16 13.49 8.64 -9.20
N THR A 17 13.93 8.30 -8.00
CA THR A 17 15.34 8.25 -7.62
C THR A 17 15.70 6.92 -6.96
N VAL A 18 16.98 6.56 -6.94
CA VAL A 18 17.48 5.35 -6.27
C VAL A 18 17.22 5.39 -4.77
N LYS A 19 17.33 6.57 -4.15
CA LYS A 19 17.03 6.73 -2.72
C LYS A 19 15.56 6.41 -2.40
N GLU A 20 14.63 6.90 -3.21
CA GLU A 20 13.20 6.59 -3.05
C GLU A 20 12.90 5.10 -3.26
N PHE A 21 13.70 4.42 -4.08
CA PHE A 21 13.61 2.97 -4.25
C PHE A 21 14.06 2.22 -2.98
N GLU A 22 15.20 2.62 -2.40
CA GLU A 22 15.70 2.05 -1.14
C GLU A 22 14.74 2.32 0.02
N ASP A 23 14.21 3.54 0.13
CA ASP A 23 13.22 3.91 1.13
C ASP A 23 11.93 3.09 0.98
N ALA A 24 11.46 2.86 -0.25
CA ALA A 24 10.29 2.02 -0.52
C ALA A 24 10.51 0.55 -0.11
N ILE A 25 11.72 0.01 -0.37
CA ILE A 25 12.09 -1.34 0.10
C ILE A 25 12.12 -1.40 1.62
N ALA A 26 12.73 -0.41 2.28
CA ALA A 26 12.80 -0.35 3.73
C ALA A 26 11.40 -0.31 4.36
N MET A 27 10.50 0.53 3.83
CA MET A 27 9.12 0.59 4.27
C MET A 27 8.38 -0.76 4.10
N GLN A 28 8.62 -1.46 2.99
CA GLN A 28 8.02 -2.78 2.76
C GLN A 28 8.56 -3.82 3.75
N ALA A 29 9.86 -3.81 4.00
CA ALA A 29 10.53 -4.71 4.95
C ALA A 29 10.03 -4.49 6.39
N ASP A 30 9.84 -3.25 6.80
CA ASP A 30 9.32 -2.91 8.13
C ASP A 30 7.91 -3.48 8.36
N VAL A 31 7.03 -3.39 7.36
CA VAL A 31 5.68 -3.98 7.44
C VAL A 31 5.79 -5.50 7.55
N ILE A 32 6.62 -6.14 6.73
CA ILE A 32 6.81 -7.60 6.79
C ILE A 32 7.32 -8.02 8.17
N ASN A 33 8.36 -7.37 8.69
CA ASN A 33 8.96 -7.70 9.97
C ASN A 33 7.97 -7.55 11.13
N ARG A 34 7.16 -6.48 11.13
CA ARG A 34 6.12 -6.27 12.13
C ARG A 34 5.05 -7.36 12.09
N GLU A 35 4.68 -7.79 10.90
CA GLU A 35 3.59 -8.75 10.70
C GLU A 35 4.02 -10.22 10.85
N CYS A 36 5.32 -10.52 10.76
CA CYS A 36 5.92 -11.83 11.00
C CYS A 36 6.06 -12.21 12.50
N VAL A 37 5.61 -11.36 13.42
CA VAL A 37 5.66 -11.65 14.87
C VAL A 37 4.63 -12.71 15.24
N GLY A 38 4.97 -13.61 16.18
CA GLY A 38 4.00 -14.57 16.74
C GLY A 38 3.76 -15.82 15.88
N GLY A 39 4.78 -16.24 15.10
CA GLY A 39 4.73 -17.44 14.26
C GLY A 39 4.03 -17.23 12.92
N TRP A 40 3.85 -15.97 12.50
CA TRP A 40 3.41 -15.64 11.15
C TRP A 40 4.62 -15.59 10.23
N GLU A 41 4.50 -16.20 9.06
CA GLU A 41 5.52 -16.22 8.03
C GLU A 41 5.03 -15.46 6.81
N PHE A 42 5.91 -14.66 6.23
CA PHE A 42 5.64 -14.02 4.96
C PHE A 42 5.50 -15.09 3.85
N TYR A 43 4.41 -15.02 3.07
CA TYR A 43 4.07 -16.02 2.06
C TYR A 43 4.14 -15.47 0.63
N ALA A 44 3.49 -14.33 0.34
CA ALA A 44 3.42 -13.79 -1.02
C ALA A 44 3.11 -12.28 -1.05
N ILE A 45 3.52 -11.60 -2.13
CA ILE A 45 3.10 -10.23 -2.45
C ILE A 45 2.22 -10.28 -3.70
N TYR A 46 1.04 -9.67 -3.65
CA TYR A 46 0.17 -9.49 -4.81
C TYR A 46 0.03 -7.99 -5.12
N PRO A 47 0.52 -7.51 -6.28
CA PRO A 47 0.25 -6.14 -6.71
C PRO A 47 -1.22 -6.02 -7.15
N PHE A 48 -1.87 -4.92 -6.80
CA PHE A 48 -3.17 -4.55 -7.33
C PHE A 48 -3.21 -3.05 -7.63
N THR A 49 -3.91 -2.71 -8.69
CA THR A 49 -4.06 -1.32 -9.13
C THR A 49 -5.35 -0.76 -8.57
N VAL A 50 -5.26 0.36 -7.84
CA VAL A 50 -6.40 1.12 -7.36
C VAL A 50 -6.57 2.34 -8.26
N THR A 51 -7.63 2.35 -9.04
CA THR A 51 -8.04 3.54 -9.79
C THR A 51 -9.03 4.33 -8.94
N LYS A 52 -8.63 5.51 -8.45
CA LYS A 52 -9.55 6.40 -7.74
C LYS A 52 -10.43 7.09 -8.78
N GLN A 53 -11.63 6.59 -9.03
CA GLN A 53 -12.64 7.34 -9.79
C GLN A 53 -13.22 8.42 -8.88
N ALA A 54 -12.93 9.69 -9.15
CA ALA A 54 -13.67 10.81 -8.59
C ALA A 54 -15.11 10.84 -9.17
N LYS A 55 -15.96 9.91 -8.73
CA LYS A 55 -17.39 9.96 -9.00
C LYS A 55 -18.13 10.45 -7.77
N GLY A 56 -18.61 11.70 -7.85
CA GLY A 56 -19.72 12.17 -7.05
C GLY A 56 -19.48 13.51 -6.37
N ILE A 57 -19.84 14.60 -7.06
CA ILE A 57 -20.32 15.90 -6.53
C ILE A 57 -19.44 16.72 -5.54
N MET A 58 -18.43 16.14 -4.90
CA MET A 58 -17.57 16.79 -3.90
C MET A 58 -16.51 17.73 -4.51
N ASN A 59 -16.34 17.72 -5.84
CA ASN A 59 -15.47 18.69 -6.54
C ASN A 59 -16.01 20.13 -6.50
N LYS A 60 -17.26 20.35 -6.05
CA LYS A 60 -17.78 21.72 -5.81
C LYS A 60 -17.40 22.29 -4.43
N LEU A 61 -16.78 21.49 -3.56
CA LEU A 61 -16.32 21.92 -2.23
C LEU A 61 -14.77 21.91 -2.11
N LYS A 62 -14.05 21.98 -3.24
CA LYS A 62 -12.58 21.96 -3.31
C LYS A 62 -11.95 23.37 -3.31
N THR A 63 -12.51 24.34 -2.58
CA THR A 63 -11.90 25.69 -2.46
C THR A 63 -11.66 26.18 -1.04
N SER A 64 -11.91 25.39 0.01
CA SER A 64 -11.74 25.87 1.40
C SER A 64 -10.71 25.15 2.27
N ILE A 65 -10.16 23.99 1.88
CA ILE A 65 -9.26 23.22 2.76
C ILE A 65 -8.11 22.51 2.01
N GLY A 66 -7.42 23.22 1.13
CA GLY A 66 -5.97 23.07 0.87
C GLY A 66 -5.36 21.69 0.53
N PHE A 67 -6.13 20.65 0.23
CA PHE A 67 -5.59 19.36 -0.20
C PHE A 67 -6.01 19.10 -1.64
N ASP A 68 -5.12 19.46 -2.56
CA ASP A 68 -5.26 19.11 -3.97
C ASP A 68 -4.87 17.64 -4.13
N MET A 69 -5.84 16.75 -3.95
CA MET A 69 -5.67 15.33 -4.26
C MET A 69 -5.92 15.15 -5.76
N GLU A 70 -4.84 14.97 -6.52
CA GLU A 70 -4.85 14.61 -7.94
C GLU A 70 -5.58 13.28 -8.17
N ASP A 71 -6.38 13.24 -9.24
CA ASP A 71 -6.95 11.99 -9.75
C ASP A 71 -5.83 11.13 -10.33
N GLY A 72 -5.71 9.87 -9.88
CA GLY A 72 -4.56 9.03 -10.22
C GLY A 72 -4.84 7.53 -10.15
N THR A 73 -4.04 6.78 -10.91
CA THR A 73 -3.92 5.32 -10.79
C THR A 73 -2.80 5.02 -9.82
N TYR A 74 -3.12 4.39 -8.69
CA TYR A 74 -2.16 4.02 -7.67
C TYR A 74 -1.90 2.52 -7.74
N SER A 75 -0.64 2.12 -7.66
CA SER A 75 -0.29 0.72 -7.46
C SER A 75 -0.14 0.48 -5.97
N ALA A 76 -0.92 -0.45 -5.44
CA ALA A 76 -0.81 -0.91 -4.07
C ALA A 76 -0.36 -2.38 -4.07
N THR A 77 0.26 -2.82 -2.98
CA THR A 77 0.65 -4.22 -2.82
C THR A 77 -0.12 -4.82 -1.65
N MET A 78 -0.47 -6.10 -1.77
CA MET A 78 -1.08 -6.89 -0.72
C MET A 78 -0.07 -7.93 -0.25
N LEU A 79 0.26 -7.90 1.04
CA LEU A 79 1.17 -8.83 1.67
C LEU A 79 0.37 -9.97 2.30
N VAL A 80 0.72 -11.20 1.98
CA VAL A 80 0.07 -12.41 2.50
C VAL A 80 1.00 -13.09 3.47
N PHE A 81 0.46 -13.46 4.63
CA PHE A 81 1.18 -14.19 5.67
C PHE A 81 0.44 -15.50 5.95
N LYS A 82 1.21 -16.55 6.25
CA LYS A 82 0.72 -17.86 6.66
C LYS A 82 1.18 -18.19 8.08
N LYS A 83 0.43 -19.03 8.77
CA LYS A 83 0.81 -19.63 10.05
C LYS A 83 0.26 -21.05 10.09
N ASP A 84 1.11 -22.02 10.39
CA ASP A 84 0.73 -23.44 10.39
C ASP A 84 -0.07 -23.86 11.64
#